data_AF-A0A5J4WJE0-F1
#
_entry.id   AF-A0A5J4WJE0-F1
#
_cell.length_a   1.000
_cell.length_b   1.000
_cell.length_c   1.000
_cell.angle_alpha   90.00
_cell.angle_beta   90.00
_cell.angle_gamma   90.00
#
_symmetry.space_group_name_H-M   'P 1'
#
loop_
_entity.id
_entity.type
_entity.pdbx_description
1 polymer ?
#
loop_
_entity_poly.entity_id
_entity_poly.type
_entity_poly.pdbx_seq_one_letter_code
_entity_poly.pdbx_strand_id
1 'polypeptide(L)'
;MGSYCGRLSNFSAHDLNSIVIKTYSQLPTTITHKFIIKIVVSLISEIAILIALNVVVVVYVYMHVSVEKASTRFLTELKKHNYTTPSSYLELLNLYHQILKQMIEVIATRQSKLSNRLITLERTNKEVEAMKTQLIAILPRLEVSQKDTIAIMAELTVQQKEVDGKEEIVCEEVAIVTLQANEAEALAEDAQNNLNKAIPKYNAAIKTVQSLEKIDIFEDKSYFRPHELVMFVMAYVCLLFGQPQTWEQAKKQMNAQFLVVENVSNVAKSQYSYSHVAKEVEPKRAKVKESMEKLELMLQALAKKKFELHGVEDKNAYIKAKYDASVSKKAKIEDEIEASRVKLIRVEKLLS
;
A
#
# COMPACT_ATOMS: atom_id res chain seq x y z
N MET A 1 -24.78 -86.94 -13.91
CA MET A 1 -25.88 -87.93 -13.97
C MET A 1 -26.03 -88.57 -12.60
N GLY A 2 -27.29 -88.75 -12.16
CA GLY A 2 -27.65 -89.60 -11.04
C GLY A 2 -27.58 -88.93 -9.66
N SER A 3 -28.69 -88.28 -9.25
CA SER A 3 -29.19 -88.12 -7.86
C SER A 3 -30.04 -86.86 -7.62
N TYR A 4 -30.77 -86.35 -8.62
CA TYR A 4 -31.79 -85.31 -8.45
C TYR A 4 -33.07 -85.60 -9.25
N CYS A 5 -33.50 -86.87 -9.31
CA CYS A 5 -34.67 -87.30 -10.10
C CYS A 5 -35.76 -87.97 -9.25
N GLY A 6 -35.83 -87.68 -7.93
CA GLY A 6 -36.74 -88.35 -7.00
C GLY A 6 -37.70 -87.44 -6.23
N ARG A 7 -37.78 -86.14 -6.55
CA ARG A 7 -38.62 -85.17 -5.81
C ARG A 7 -39.54 -84.33 -6.72
N LEU A 8 -40.01 -84.92 -7.81
CA LEU A 8 -40.98 -84.29 -8.73
C LEU A 8 -42.18 -85.20 -9.07
N SER A 9 -42.43 -86.26 -8.30
CA SER A 9 -43.53 -87.20 -8.54
C SER A 9 -44.78 -86.97 -7.66
N ASN A 10 -44.80 -85.94 -6.80
CA ASN A 10 -45.85 -85.78 -5.77
C ASN A 10 -46.63 -84.45 -5.84
N PHE A 11 -46.58 -83.70 -6.95
CA PHE A 11 -47.43 -82.51 -7.14
C PHE A 11 -48.44 -82.75 -8.26
N SER A 12 -49.72 -82.62 -7.92
CA SER A 12 -50.87 -82.67 -8.84
C SER A 12 -50.76 -81.59 -9.92
N ALA A 13 -51.15 -81.92 -11.15
CA ALA A 13 -51.10 -81.07 -12.33
C ALA A 13 -51.91 -79.76 -12.23
N HIS A 14 -52.67 -79.55 -11.15
CA HIS A 14 -53.49 -78.36 -10.94
C HIS A 14 -52.72 -77.16 -10.32
N ASP A 15 -51.56 -77.37 -9.69
CA ASP A 15 -50.77 -76.29 -9.06
C ASP A 15 -49.62 -75.76 -9.94
N LEU A 16 -49.40 -76.34 -11.12
CA LEU A 16 -48.38 -75.89 -12.07
C LEU A 16 -48.86 -74.76 -13.01
N ASN A 17 -50.14 -74.38 -12.96
CA ASN A 17 -50.71 -73.34 -13.83
C ASN A 17 -50.69 -71.91 -13.24
N SER A 18 -50.11 -71.68 -12.05
CA SER A 18 -49.96 -70.33 -11.48
C SER A 18 -48.52 -69.83 -11.36
N ILE A 19 -47.52 -70.59 -11.82
CA ILE A 19 -46.12 -70.14 -11.80
C ILE A 19 -45.79 -69.63 -13.19
N VAL A 20 -45.91 -68.31 -13.36
CA VAL A 20 -45.40 -67.56 -14.51
C VAL A 20 -43.92 -67.88 -14.66
N ILE A 21 -43.57 -68.79 -15.58
CA ILE A 21 -42.21 -68.96 -16.07
C ILE A 21 -41.90 -67.71 -16.87
N LYS A 22 -41.35 -66.68 -16.21
CA LYS A 22 -40.63 -65.61 -16.90
C LYS A 22 -39.35 -66.25 -17.46
N THR A 23 -39.42 -66.70 -18.70
CA THR A 23 -38.23 -66.91 -19.53
C THR A 23 -37.54 -65.55 -19.67
N TYR A 24 -36.44 -65.34 -18.93
CA TYR A 24 -35.54 -64.23 -19.19
C TYR A 24 -34.80 -64.52 -20.48
N SER A 25 -35.43 -64.16 -21.60
CA SER A 25 -34.76 -63.99 -22.88
C SER A 25 -33.80 -62.81 -22.76
N GLN A 26 -32.52 -63.10 -22.99
CA GLN A 26 -31.40 -62.17 -23.10
C GLN A 26 -31.04 -61.37 -21.84
N LEU A 27 -30.11 -61.94 -21.04
CA LEU A 27 -29.32 -61.15 -20.11
C LEU A 27 -28.33 -60.28 -20.91
N PRO A 28 -28.29 -58.96 -20.71
CA PRO A 28 -27.39 -58.08 -21.44
C PRO A 28 -25.91 -58.39 -21.10
N THR A 29 -25.07 -58.49 -22.13
CA THR A 29 -23.62 -58.76 -22.06
C THR A 29 -22.81 -57.69 -21.29
N THR A 30 -23.48 -56.66 -20.78
CA THR A 30 -22.94 -55.57 -19.97
C THR A 30 -23.22 -55.72 -18.47
N ILE A 31 -23.83 -56.82 -18.01
CA ILE A 31 -23.83 -57.22 -16.59
C ILE A 31 -22.45 -57.81 -16.25
N THR A 32 -21.51 -56.88 -16.23
CA THR A 32 -20.24 -56.81 -15.51
C THR A 32 -19.47 -58.12 -15.41
N HIS A 33 -18.53 -58.28 -16.34
CA HIS A 33 -17.30 -59.05 -16.14
C HIS A 33 -16.69 -58.82 -14.73
N LYS A 34 -16.89 -57.63 -14.15
CA LYS A 34 -16.55 -57.26 -12.76
C LYS A 34 -17.29 -58.07 -11.67
N PHE A 35 -18.58 -58.38 -11.88
CA PHE A 35 -19.38 -59.17 -10.94
C PHE A 35 -19.02 -60.66 -11.02
N ILE A 36 -18.82 -61.17 -12.24
CA ILE A 36 -18.36 -62.54 -12.47
C ILE A 36 -16.93 -62.73 -11.91
N ILE A 37 -16.00 -61.80 -12.15
CA ILE A 37 -14.67 -61.83 -11.50
C ILE A 37 -14.81 -61.85 -9.98
N LYS A 38 -15.68 -61.02 -9.40
CA LYS A 38 -15.85 -60.95 -7.94
C LYS A 38 -16.35 -62.28 -7.36
N ILE A 39 -17.29 -62.94 -8.05
CA ILE A 39 -17.78 -64.28 -7.69
C ILE A 39 -16.66 -65.33 -7.84
N VAL A 40 -15.94 -65.33 -8.95
CA VAL A 40 -14.86 -66.28 -9.22
C VAL A 40 -13.70 -66.13 -8.23
N VAL A 41 -13.31 -64.90 -7.88
CA VAL A 41 -12.29 -64.63 -6.86
C VAL A 41 -12.76 -65.08 -5.47
N SER A 42 -14.04 -64.89 -5.14
CA SER A 42 -14.62 -65.41 -3.88
C SER A 42 -14.55 -66.94 -3.82
N LEU A 43 -14.97 -67.61 -4.90
CA LEU A 43 -14.95 -69.07 -5.00
C LEU A 43 -13.52 -69.63 -4.94
N ILE A 44 -12.55 -68.99 -5.61
CA ILE A 44 -11.14 -69.40 -5.56
C ILE A 44 -10.59 -69.25 -4.13
N SER A 45 -10.95 -68.18 -3.41
CA SER A 45 -10.56 -67.99 -2.01
C SER A 45 -11.14 -69.08 -1.10
N GLU A 46 -12.41 -69.43 -1.29
CA GLU A 46 -13.08 -70.49 -0.51
C GLU A 46 -12.44 -71.87 -0.77
N ILE A 47 -12.13 -72.18 -2.03
CA ILE A 47 -11.44 -73.43 -2.41
C ILE A 47 -10.03 -73.48 -1.81
N ALA A 48 -9.29 -72.36 -1.83
CA ALA A 48 -7.95 -72.28 -1.23
C ALA A 48 -7.98 -72.53 0.29
N ILE A 49 -8.98 -71.98 0.99
CA ILE A 49 -9.19 -72.21 2.43
C ILE A 49 -9.49 -73.69 2.71
N LEU A 50 -10.34 -74.31 1.90
CA LEU A 50 -10.70 -75.74 2.06
C LEU A 50 -9.49 -76.66 1.87
N ILE A 51 -8.64 -76.38 0.87
CA ILE A 51 -7.39 -77.13 0.64
C ILE A 51 -6.43 -76.96 1.82
N ALA A 52 -6.25 -75.73 2.30
CA ALA A 52 -5.38 -75.44 3.45
C ALA A 52 -5.87 -76.16 4.72
N LEU A 53 -7.19 -76.16 4.97
CA LEU A 53 -7.78 -76.85 6.12
C LEU A 53 -7.53 -78.35 6.07
N ASN A 54 -7.69 -78.98 4.90
CA ASN A 54 -7.41 -80.41 4.72
C ASN A 54 -5.94 -80.75 4.99
N VAL A 55 -5.00 -79.95 4.49
CA VAL A 55 -3.56 -80.15 4.75
C VAL A 55 -3.27 -80.06 6.24
N VAL A 56 -3.82 -79.05 6.91
CA VAL A 56 -3.64 -78.82 8.35
C VAL A 56 -4.17 -80.02 9.17
N VAL A 57 -5.35 -80.54 8.85
CA VAL A 57 -5.93 -81.72 9.53
C VAL A 57 -5.03 -82.95 9.36
N VAL A 58 -4.51 -83.21 8.17
CA VAL A 58 -3.61 -84.35 7.91
C VAL A 58 -2.32 -84.23 8.73
N VAL A 59 -1.72 -83.04 8.81
CA VAL A 59 -0.50 -82.79 9.59
C VAL A 59 -0.73 -83.05 11.08
N TYR A 60 -1.87 -82.60 11.62
CA TYR A 60 -2.24 -82.82 13.01
C TYR A 60 -2.39 -84.29 13.39
N VAL A 61 -3.07 -85.07 12.53
CA VAL A 61 -3.20 -86.52 12.72
C VAL A 61 -1.83 -87.20 12.67
N TYR A 62 -0.97 -86.77 11.76
CA TYR A 62 0.39 -87.31 11.67
C TYR A 62 1.23 -87.02 12.92
N MET A 63 1.16 -85.80 13.47
CA MET A 63 1.90 -85.42 14.69
C MET A 63 1.54 -86.32 15.87
N HIS A 64 0.25 -86.59 16.07
CA HIS A 64 -0.22 -87.49 17.12
C HIS A 64 0.34 -88.91 17.03
N VAL A 65 0.18 -89.52 15.86
CA VAL A 65 0.65 -90.89 15.61
C VAL A 65 2.18 -90.96 15.75
N SER A 66 2.89 -89.88 15.40
CA SER A 66 4.33 -89.77 15.61
C SER A 66 4.72 -89.79 17.10
N VAL A 67 4.02 -89.03 17.95
CA VAL A 67 4.29 -89.01 19.40
C VAL A 67 3.96 -90.35 20.07
N GLU A 68 2.92 -91.05 19.59
CA GLU A 68 2.61 -92.41 20.05
C GLU A 68 3.74 -93.40 19.71
N LYS A 69 4.24 -93.35 18.47
CA LYS A 69 5.43 -94.11 18.04
C LYS A 69 6.69 -93.74 18.82
N ALA A 70 6.89 -92.47 19.16
CA ALA A 70 8.01 -92.04 19.99
C ALA A 70 7.86 -92.53 21.44
N SER A 71 6.64 -92.56 21.97
CA SER A 71 6.36 -93.01 23.34
C SER A 71 6.59 -94.52 23.50
N THR A 72 6.23 -95.31 22.49
CA THR A 72 6.56 -96.75 22.46
C THR A 72 8.07 -96.99 22.43
N ARG A 73 8.83 -96.22 21.63
CA ARG A 73 10.30 -96.28 21.61
C ARG A 73 10.93 -95.89 22.95
N PHE A 74 10.44 -94.81 23.57
CA PHE A 74 10.92 -94.33 24.86
C PHE A 74 10.74 -95.38 25.97
N LEU A 75 9.60 -96.11 25.93
CA LEU A 75 9.36 -97.23 26.84
C LEU A 75 10.35 -98.37 26.60
N THR A 76 10.64 -98.73 25.35
CA THR A 76 11.56 -99.83 25.04
C THR A 76 13.00 -99.54 25.45
N GLU A 77 13.47 -98.30 25.27
CA GLU A 77 14.86 -97.93 25.50
C GLU A 77 15.15 -97.58 26.96
N LEU A 78 14.29 -96.77 27.59
CA LEU A 78 14.53 -96.20 28.91
C LEU A 78 13.64 -96.80 30.00
N LYS A 79 12.71 -97.71 29.64
CA LYS A 79 11.75 -98.36 30.55
C LYS A 79 10.91 -97.37 31.37
N LYS A 80 10.73 -96.15 30.87
CA LYS A 80 9.89 -95.11 31.48
C LYS A 80 8.61 -94.94 30.65
N HIS A 81 7.47 -94.87 31.33
CA HIS A 81 6.18 -94.65 30.68
C HIS A 81 5.96 -93.17 30.35
N ASN A 82 5.49 -92.90 29.13
CA ASN A 82 4.93 -91.62 28.71
C ASN A 82 3.51 -91.88 28.18
N TYR A 83 2.50 -91.19 28.74
CA TYR A 83 1.10 -91.40 28.37
C TYR A 83 0.62 -90.28 27.45
N THR A 84 0.25 -90.63 26.23
CA THR A 84 -0.42 -89.72 25.30
C THR A 84 -1.92 -89.81 25.52
N THR A 85 -2.51 -88.81 26.18
CA THR A 85 -3.97 -88.74 26.40
C THR A 85 -4.62 -87.77 25.41
N PRO A 86 -5.90 -87.98 25.03
CA PRO A 86 -6.63 -87.01 24.22
C PRO A 86 -6.67 -85.61 24.86
N SER A 87 -6.67 -85.53 26.20
CA SER A 87 -6.63 -84.26 26.94
C SER A 87 -5.33 -83.48 26.68
N SER A 88 -4.17 -84.14 26.77
CA SER A 88 -2.86 -83.51 26.51
C SER A 88 -2.74 -82.98 25.08
N TYR A 89 -3.40 -83.64 24.11
CA TYR A 89 -3.45 -83.14 22.75
C TYR A 89 -4.40 -81.96 22.54
N LEU A 90 -5.59 -81.98 23.16
CA LEU A 90 -6.48 -80.83 23.11
C LEU A 90 -5.82 -79.59 23.75
N GLU A 91 -5.04 -79.78 24.82
CA GLU A 91 -4.20 -78.73 25.39
C GLU A 91 -3.14 -78.21 24.40
N LEU A 92 -2.45 -79.10 23.66
CA LEU A 92 -1.51 -78.71 22.60
C LEU A 92 -2.20 -77.89 21.49
N LEU A 93 -3.38 -78.32 21.03
CA LEU A 93 -4.16 -77.59 20.01
C LEU A 93 -4.60 -76.22 20.52
N ASN A 94 -5.06 -76.13 21.77
CA ASN A 94 -5.46 -74.88 22.40
C ASN A 94 -4.26 -73.93 22.54
N LEU A 95 -3.10 -74.44 22.98
CA LEU A 95 -1.86 -73.66 23.09
C LEU A 95 -1.37 -73.18 21.71
N TYR A 96 -1.40 -74.04 20.70
CA TYR A 96 -1.05 -73.67 19.34
C TYR A 96 -2.00 -72.61 18.77
N HIS A 97 -3.31 -72.76 19.00
CA HIS A 97 -4.30 -71.76 18.60
C HIS A 97 -4.05 -70.40 19.28
N GLN A 98 -3.72 -70.39 20.57
CA GLN A 98 -3.36 -69.17 21.29
C GLN A 98 -2.10 -68.51 20.72
N ILE A 99 -1.04 -69.28 20.45
CA ILE A 99 0.19 -68.77 19.86
C ILE A 99 -0.06 -68.23 18.45
N LEU A 100 -0.83 -68.94 17.62
CA LEU A 100 -1.22 -68.47 16.29
C LEU A 100 -1.96 -67.15 16.35
N LYS A 101 -2.94 -67.03 17.25
CA LYS A 101 -3.70 -65.79 17.45
C LYS A 101 -2.77 -64.64 17.82
N GLN A 102 -1.85 -64.86 18.77
CA GLN A 102 -0.84 -63.86 19.15
C GLN A 102 0.05 -63.45 17.97
N MET A 103 0.51 -64.42 17.16
CA MET A 103 1.35 -64.14 15.99
C MET A 103 0.60 -63.34 14.92
N ILE A 104 -0.68 -63.67 14.67
CA ILE A 104 -1.54 -62.92 13.75
C ILE A 104 -1.75 -61.49 14.24
N GLU A 105 -2.01 -61.28 15.53
CA GLU A 105 -2.15 -59.95 16.13
C GLU A 105 -0.84 -59.14 16.02
N VAL A 106 0.32 -59.76 16.25
CA VAL A 106 1.63 -59.11 16.06
C VAL A 106 1.86 -58.72 14.60
N ILE A 107 1.50 -59.57 13.64
CA ILE A 107 1.61 -59.25 12.20
C ILE A 107 0.64 -58.13 11.83
N ALA A 108 -0.61 -58.19 12.27
CA ALA A 108 -1.64 -57.19 11.99
C ALA A 108 -1.25 -55.82 12.55
N THR A 109 -0.72 -55.76 13.78
CA THR A 109 -0.23 -54.51 14.38
C THR A 109 0.97 -53.95 13.63
N ARG A 110 1.91 -54.79 13.16
CA ARG A 110 3.03 -54.36 12.31
C ARG A 110 2.54 -53.83 10.96
N GLN A 111 1.61 -54.51 10.31
CA GLN A 111 1.01 -54.06 9.06
C GLN A 111 0.28 -52.72 9.22
N SER A 112 -0.53 -52.56 10.26
CA SER A 112 -1.22 -51.30 10.54
C SER A 112 -0.22 -50.15 10.78
N LYS A 113 0.83 -50.38 11.57
CA LYS A 113 1.89 -49.37 11.80
C LYS A 113 2.59 -48.96 10.50
N LEU A 114 2.91 -49.93 9.64
CA LEU A 114 3.56 -49.65 8.35
C LEU A 114 2.62 -48.88 7.42
N SER A 115 1.35 -49.30 7.34
CA SER A 115 0.32 -48.61 6.54
C SER A 115 0.16 -47.16 6.98
N ASN A 116 0.04 -46.90 8.29
CA ASN A 116 -0.09 -45.54 8.82
C ASN A 116 1.13 -44.66 8.52
N ARG A 117 2.34 -45.22 8.61
CA ARG A 117 3.58 -44.51 8.23
C ARG A 117 3.62 -44.20 6.75
N LEU A 118 3.19 -45.14 5.90
CA LEU A 118 3.15 -44.97 4.45
C LEU A 118 2.16 -43.87 4.05
N ILE A 119 0.97 -43.85 4.67
CA ILE A 119 -0.02 -42.77 4.49
C ILE A 119 0.59 -41.41 4.88
N THR A 120 1.33 -41.37 5.99
CA THR A 120 1.98 -40.14 6.45
C THR A 120 3.04 -39.66 5.45
N LEU A 121 3.86 -40.59 4.92
CA LEU A 121 4.89 -40.30 3.93
C LEU A 121 4.29 -39.81 2.61
N GLU A 122 3.22 -40.47 2.14
CA GLU A 122 2.50 -40.05 0.94
C GLU A 122 1.90 -38.65 1.09
N ARG A 123 1.31 -38.34 2.25
CA ARG A 123 0.81 -37.00 2.56
C ARG A 123 1.93 -35.96 2.54
N THR A 124 3.06 -36.23 3.21
CA THR A 124 4.20 -35.30 3.20
C THR A 124 4.77 -35.10 1.80
N ASN A 125 4.80 -36.15 0.98
CA ASN A 125 5.28 -36.05 -0.40
C ASN A 125 4.35 -35.17 -1.26
N LYS A 126 3.03 -35.32 -1.11
CA LYS A 126 2.04 -34.44 -1.77
C LYS A 126 2.20 -32.97 -1.35
N GLU A 127 2.43 -32.72 -0.07
CA GLU A 127 2.67 -31.37 0.46
C GLU A 127 3.97 -30.76 -0.09
N VAL A 128 5.04 -31.55 -0.22
CA VAL A 128 6.31 -31.12 -0.82
C VAL A 128 6.15 -30.76 -2.29
N GLU A 129 5.47 -31.60 -3.07
CA GLU A 129 5.24 -31.32 -4.50
C GLU A 129 4.34 -30.09 -4.69
N ALA A 130 3.33 -29.90 -3.84
CA ALA A 130 2.54 -28.66 -3.82
C ALA A 130 3.39 -27.42 -3.48
N MET A 131 4.33 -27.53 -2.54
CA MET A 131 5.22 -26.42 -2.18
C MET A 131 6.23 -26.10 -3.29
N LYS A 132 6.79 -27.12 -3.97
CA LYS A 132 7.67 -26.93 -5.13
C LYS A 132 6.94 -26.26 -6.30
N THR A 133 5.72 -26.68 -6.59
CA THR A 133 4.91 -26.08 -7.67
C THR A 133 4.54 -24.63 -7.36
N GLN A 134 4.20 -24.32 -6.11
CA GLN A 134 4.01 -22.93 -5.66
C GLN A 134 5.28 -22.10 -5.82
N LEU A 135 6.45 -22.65 -5.45
CA LEU A 135 7.73 -21.97 -5.61
C LEU A 135 8.01 -21.63 -7.08
N ILE A 136 7.83 -22.60 -7.98
CA ILE A 136 7.99 -22.40 -9.43
C ILE A 136 7.03 -21.33 -9.96
N ALA A 137 5.80 -21.26 -9.46
CA ALA A 137 4.82 -20.25 -9.84
C ALA A 137 5.17 -18.83 -9.35
N ILE A 138 5.85 -18.70 -8.21
CA ILE A 138 6.23 -17.40 -7.62
C ILE A 138 7.48 -16.81 -8.30
N LEU A 139 8.42 -17.63 -8.76
CA LEU A 139 9.64 -17.18 -9.46
C LEU A 139 9.40 -16.19 -10.62
N PRO A 140 8.50 -16.43 -11.59
CA PRO A 140 8.25 -15.46 -12.67
C PRO A 140 7.64 -14.16 -12.16
N ARG A 141 6.84 -14.22 -11.08
CA ARG A 141 6.27 -13.02 -10.44
C ARG A 141 7.37 -12.16 -9.81
N LEU A 142 8.39 -12.78 -9.21
CA LEU A 142 9.56 -12.06 -8.70
C LEU A 142 10.31 -11.36 -9.84
N GLU A 143 10.53 -12.06 -10.96
CA GLU A 143 11.26 -11.49 -12.10
C GLU A 143 10.54 -10.28 -12.71
N VAL A 144 9.21 -10.37 -12.90
CA VAL A 144 8.38 -9.24 -13.35
C VAL A 144 8.48 -8.08 -12.35
N SER A 145 8.32 -8.35 -11.06
CA SER A 145 8.42 -7.30 -10.03
C SER A 145 9.81 -6.66 -9.97
N GLN A 146 10.89 -7.42 -10.23
CA GLN A 146 12.24 -6.88 -10.32
C GLN A 146 12.38 -5.95 -11.53
N LYS A 147 11.92 -6.37 -12.71
CA LYS A 147 11.91 -5.54 -13.93
C LYS A 147 11.12 -4.25 -13.73
N ASP A 148 9.94 -4.33 -13.11
CA ASP A 148 9.12 -3.15 -12.80
C ASP A 148 9.82 -2.20 -11.85
N THR A 149 10.47 -2.70 -10.79
CA THR A 149 11.22 -1.85 -9.84
C THR A 149 12.40 -1.14 -10.51
N ILE A 150 13.08 -1.81 -11.44
CA ILE A 150 14.20 -1.21 -12.20
C ILE A 150 13.67 -0.14 -13.18
N ALA A 151 12.57 -0.42 -13.87
CA ALA A 151 11.94 0.54 -14.78
C ALA A 151 11.48 1.81 -14.04
N ILE A 152 10.81 1.66 -12.90
CA ILE A 152 10.36 2.81 -12.08
C ILE A 152 11.57 3.54 -11.47
N MET A 153 12.63 2.84 -11.07
CA MET A 153 13.87 3.48 -10.60
C MET A 153 14.49 4.35 -11.70
N ALA A 154 14.54 3.85 -12.94
CA ALA A 154 15.06 4.63 -14.07
C ALA A 154 14.22 5.89 -14.30
N GLU A 155 12.88 5.78 -14.31
CA GLU A 155 11.97 6.92 -14.41
C GLU A 155 12.17 7.93 -13.28
N LEU A 156 12.30 7.46 -12.03
CA LEU A 156 12.54 8.30 -10.86
C LEU A 156 13.85 9.08 -10.98
N THR A 157 14.93 8.47 -11.47
CA THR A 157 16.21 9.18 -11.64
C THR A 157 16.14 10.29 -12.70
N VAL A 158 15.31 10.13 -13.73
CA VAL A 158 15.10 11.16 -14.76
C VAL A 158 14.25 12.30 -14.18
N GLN A 159 13.17 11.97 -13.48
CA GLN A 159 12.29 12.98 -12.86
C GLN A 159 12.98 13.74 -11.73
N GLN A 160 13.83 13.09 -10.94
CA GLN A 160 14.64 13.77 -9.92
C GLN A 160 15.57 14.81 -10.54
N LYS A 161 16.24 14.48 -11.66
CA LYS A 161 17.08 15.45 -12.37
C LYS A 161 16.28 16.63 -12.93
N GLU A 162 15.04 16.40 -13.37
CA GLU A 162 14.15 17.46 -13.84
C GLU A 162 13.74 18.39 -12.69
N VAL A 163 13.45 17.83 -11.51
CA VAL A 163 13.20 18.60 -10.27
C VAL A 163 14.43 19.42 -9.92
N ASP A 164 15.60 18.79 -9.75
CA ASP A 164 16.83 19.47 -9.34
C ASP A 164 17.18 20.64 -10.29
N GLY A 165 17.04 20.44 -11.61
CA GLY A 165 17.30 21.48 -12.60
C GLY A 165 16.30 22.64 -12.56
N LYS A 166 15.02 22.38 -12.25
CA LYS A 166 14.00 23.43 -12.09
C LYS A 166 14.13 24.16 -10.74
N GLU A 167 14.52 23.43 -9.69
CA GLU A 167 14.81 24.01 -8.37
C GLU A 167 15.98 25.00 -8.46
N GLU A 168 17.04 24.67 -9.20
CA GLU A 168 18.18 25.56 -9.43
C GLU A 168 17.76 26.88 -10.09
N ILE A 169 16.98 26.81 -11.18
CA ILE A 169 16.44 27.99 -11.88
C ILE A 169 15.57 28.84 -10.95
N VAL A 170 14.69 28.21 -10.16
CA VAL A 170 13.83 28.93 -9.21
C VAL A 170 14.66 29.57 -8.10
N CYS A 171 15.72 28.92 -7.61
CA CYS A 171 16.61 29.48 -6.60
C CYS A 171 17.34 30.73 -7.12
N GLU A 172 17.86 30.69 -8.35
CA GLU A 172 18.50 31.85 -8.99
C GLU A 172 17.52 33.02 -9.13
N GLU A 173 16.29 32.76 -9.57
CA GLU A 173 15.28 33.81 -9.74
C GLU A 173 14.76 34.36 -8.42
N VAL A 174 14.62 33.52 -7.39
CA VAL A 174 14.31 33.97 -6.03
C VAL A 174 15.41 34.89 -5.53
N ALA A 175 16.68 34.59 -5.76
CA ALA A 175 17.79 35.46 -5.37
C ALA A 175 17.73 36.82 -6.10
N ILE A 176 17.44 36.84 -7.40
CA ILE A 176 17.31 38.09 -8.16
C ILE A 176 16.11 38.91 -7.67
N VAL A 177 14.96 38.27 -7.49
CA VAL A 177 13.73 38.95 -7.03
C VAL A 177 13.89 39.50 -5.62
N THR A 178 14.57 38.77 -4.73
CA THR A 178 14.83 39.25 -3.35
C THR A 178 15.78 40.44 -3.34
N LEU A 179 16.82 40.46 -4.19
CA LEU A 179 17.70 41.62 -4.33
C LEU A 179 16.92 42.86 -4.81
N GLN A 180 16.10 42.71 -5.86
CA GLN A 180 15.30 43.82 -6.37
C GLN A 180 14.19 44.27 -5.40
N ALA A 181 13.64 43.35 -4.61
CA ALA A 181 12.71 43.69 -3.54
C ALA A 181 13.36 44.58 -2.49
N ASN A 182 14.58 44.22 -2.05
CA ASN A 182 15.34 45.03 -1.08
C ASN A 182 15.71 46.41 -1.64
N GLU A 183 16.09 46.50 -2.93
CA GLU A 183 16.36 47.78 -3.60
C GLU A 183 15.12 48.68 -3.69
N ALA A 184 13.97 48.10 -4.07
CA ALA A 184 12.70 48.81 -4.14
C ALA A 184 12.22 49.27 -2.75
N GLU A 185 12.43 48.46 -1.72
CA GLU A 185 12.13 48.79 -0.32
C GLU A 185 13.01 49.93 0.18
N ALA A 186 14.32 49.89 -0.07
CA ALA A 186 15.24 50.97 0.31
C ALA A 186 14.89 52.30 -0.38
N LEU A 187 14.51 52.26 -1.67
CA LEU A 187 14.02 53.42 -2.41
C LEU A 187 12.71 53.96 -1.84
N ALA A 188 11.78 53.06 -1.46
CA ALA A 188 10.52 53.44 -0.84
C ALA A 188 10.73 54.05 0.54
N GLU A 189 11.65 53.51 1.33
CA GLU A 189 12.01 54.02 2.66
C GLU A 189 12.67 55.40 2.55
N ASP A 190 13.59 55.62 1.60
CA ASP A 190 14.18 56.94 1.37
C ASP A 190 13.11 57.96 0.93
N ALA A 191 12.20 57.58 0.04
CA ALA A 191 11.08 58.44 -0.35
C ALA A 191 10.18 58.78 0.86
N GLN A 192 9.86 57.79 1.71
CA GLN A 192 9.03 57.97 2.90
C GLN A 192 9.74 58.82 3.96
N ASN A 193 11.05 58.67 4.13
CA ASN A 193 11.86 59.46 5.06
C ASN A 193 11.91 60.94 4.66
N ASN A 194 12.05 61.22 3.36
CA ASN A 194 12.00 62.59 2.86
C ASN A 194 10.59 63.20 3.01
N LEU A 195 9.56 62.40 2.80
CA LEU A 195 8.18 62.82 3.06
C LEU A 195 7.92 63.09 4.56
N ASN A 196 8.42 62.22 5.45
CA ASN A 196 8.31 62.36 6.91
C ASN A 196 9.05 63.59 7.45
N LYS A 197 10.13 64.03 6.78
CA LYS A 197 10.81 65.31 7.10
C LYS A 197 10.01 66.53 6.61
N ALA A 198 9.28 66.39 5.51
CA ALA A 198 8.52 67.46 4.88
C ALA A 198 7.17 67.73 5.58
N ILE A 199 6.41 66.68 5.90
CA ILE A 199 5.08 66.77 6.52
C ILE A 199 5.04 67.59 7.84
N PRO A 200 5.95 67.44 8.81
CA PRO A 200 5.84 68.16 10.09
C PRO A 200 6.07 69.66 9.92
N LYS A 201 7.02 70.05 9.06
CA LYS A 201 7.26 71.46 8.72
C LYS A 201 6.07 72.07 7.98
N TYR A 202 5.46 71.30 7.08
CA TYR A 202 4.21 71.66 6.40
C TYR A 202 3.06 71.88 7.39
N ASN A 203 2.83 70.92 8.28
CA ASN A 203 1.76 70.99 9.28
C ASN A 203 2.01 72.11 10.30
N ALA A 204 3.27 72.36 10.68
CA ALA A 204 3.64 73.48 11.53
C ALA A 204 3.31 74.82 10.85
N ALA A 205 3.64 74.98 9.57
CA ALA A 205 3.33 76.19 8.80
C ALA A 205 1.80 76.40 8.65
N ILE A 206 1.03 75.33 8.42
CA ILE A 206 -0.44 75.42 8.39
C ILE A 206 -0.98 75.83 9.75
N LYS A 207 -0.47 75.25 10.84
CA LYS A 207 -0.91 75.56 12.19
C LYS A 207 -0.60 77.02 12.57
N THR A 208 0.55 77.57 12.19
CA THR A 208 0.89 78.99 12.41
C THR A 208 0.00 79.94 11.61
N VAL A 209 -0.40 79.55 10.40
CA VAL A 209 -1.32 80.36 9.60
C VAL A 209 -2.75 80.29 10.15
N GLN A 210 -3.16 79.13 10.68
CA GLN A 210 -4.46 78.93 11.32
C GLN A 210 -4.57 79.61 12.69
N SER A 211 -3.45 79.93 13.35
CA SER A 211 -3.43 80.68 14.62
C SER A 211 -3.50 82.20 14.44
N LEU A 212 -3.47 82.72 13.21
CA LEU A 212 -3.64 84.15 12.94
C LEU A 212 -5.09 84.57 13.19
N GLU A 213 -5.28 85.60 14.00
CA GLU A 213 -6.61 86.12 14.31
C GLU A 213 -7.03 87.22 13.32
N LYS A 214 -8.33 87.51 13.25
CA LYS A 214 -8.86 88.55 12.34
C LYS A 214 -8.34 89.97 12.66
N ILE A 215 -7.81 90.16 13.86
CA ILE A 215 -7.28 91.42 14.36
C ILE A 215 -5.93 91.73 13.70
N ASP A 216 -5.04 90.74 13.62
CA ASP A 216 -3.71 90.87 13.01
C ASP A 216 -3.79 91.27 11.53
N ILE A 217 -4.77 90.70 10.80
CA ILE A 217 -5.03 91.00 9.38
C ILE A 217 -5.58 92.43 9.20
N PHE A 218 -6.31 92.93 10.19
CA PHE A 218 -6.89 94.27 10.16
C PHE A 218 -5.84 95.37 10.41
N GLU A 219 -4.85 95.09 11.26
CA GLU A 219 -3.70 95.98 11.48
C GLU A 219 -2.88 96.16 10.21
N ASP A 220 -2.57 95.07 9.50
CA ASP A 220 -1.85 95.09 8.22
C ASP A 220 -2.61 95.84 7.10
N LYS A 221 -3.95 95.78 7.13
CA LYS A 221 -4.82 96.51 6.20
C LYS A 221 -4.80 98.03 6.43
N SER A 222 -4.58 98.46 7.68
CA SER A 222 -4.64 99.87 8.08
C SER A 222 -3.44 100.68 7.60
N TYR A 223 -2.36 100.04 7.16
CA TYR A 223 -1.20 100.72 6.59
C TYR A 223 -1.54 101.45 5.29
N PHE A 224 -1.29 102.77 5.28
CA PHE A 224 -1.40 103.61 4.09
C PHE A 224 -0.32 103.24 3.05
N ARG A 225 0.87 102.82 3.52
CA ARG A 225 1.95 102.23 2.74
C ARG A 225 2.55 101.05 3.53
N PRO A 226 2.31 99.80 3.14
CA PRO A 226 2.83 98.64 3.86
C PRO A 226 4.36 98.56 3.76
N HIS A 227 4.99 97.91 4.74
CA HIS A 227 6.42 97.58 4.70
C HIS A 227 6.74 96.69 3.48
N GLU A 228 7.95 96.83 2.94
CA GLU A 228 8.36 96.19 1.68
C GLU A 228 8.09 94.67 1.66
N LEU A 229 8.35 94.01 2.79
CA LEU A 229 8.10 92.57 2.97
C LEU A 229 6.61 92.19 2.87
N VAL A 230 5.70 93.00 3.41
CA VAL A 230 4.25 92.74 3.36
C VAL A 230 3.74 92.91 1.93
N MET A 231 4.28 93.89 1.20
CA MET A 231 3.98 94.10 -0.22
C MET A 231 4.46 92.91 -1.08
N PHE A 232 5.66 92.38 -0.83
CA PHE A 232 6.18 91.19 -1.52
C PHE A 232 5.34 89.94 -1.23
N VAL A 233 4.99 89.68 0.03
CA VAL A 233 4.17 88.53 0.41
C VAL A 233 2.76 88.62 -0.20
N MET A 234 2.16 89.81 -0.22
CA MET A 234 0.84 90.01 -0.81
C MET A 234 0.83 89.97 -2.33
N ALA A 235 1.89 90.49 -2.98
CA ALA A 235 2.08 90.31 -4.43
C ALA A 235 2.24 88.83 -4.80
N TYR A 236 2.94 88.06 -3.96
CA TYR A 236 3.12 86.62 -4.12
C TYR A 236 1.81 85.83 -3.91
N VAL A 237 1.02 86.18 -2.89
CA VAL A 237 -0.33 85.64 -2.67
C VAL A 237 -1.21 85.93 -3.89
N CYS A 238 -1.21 87.16 -4.42
CA CYS A 238 -1.95 87.52 -5.63
C CYS A 238 -1.48 86.74 -6.87
N LEU A 239 -0.18 86.51 -7.03
CA LEU A 239 0.39 85.70 -8.12
C LEU A 239 -0.09 84.25 -8.07
N LEU A 240 -0.16 83.63 -6.88
CA LEU A 240 -0.63 82.26 -6.72
C LEU A 240 -2.13 82.09 -7.03
N PHE A 241 -2.94 83.13 -6.84
CA PHE A 241 -4.35 83.14 -7.23
C PHE A 241 -4.58 83.63 -8.68
N GLY A 242 -3.51 83.84 -9.46
CA GLY A 242 -3.61 84.28 -10.86
C GLY A 242 -4.14 85.71 -11.03
N GLN A 243 -3.96 86.57 -10.01
CA GLN A 243 -4.43 87.96 -9.99
C GLN A 243 -3.26 88.95 -10.23
N PRO A 244 -3.53 90.17 -10.71
CA PRO A 244 -2.50 91.19 -10.91
C PRO A 244 -1.83 91.59 -9.58
N GLN A 245 -0.51 91.78 -9.61
CA GLN A 245 0.37 92.04 -8.45
C GLN A 245 0.26 93.48 -7.90
N THR A 246 -0.96 93.99 -7.70
CA THR A 246 -1.20 95.34 -7.19
C THR A 246 -1.71 95.32 -5.75
N TRP A 247 -1.29 96.29 -4.94
CA TRP A 247 -1.72 96.43 -3.54
C TRP A 247 -3.24 96.61 -3.40
N GLU A 248 -3.87 97.24 -4.39
CA GLU A 248 -5.33 97.40 -4.44
C GLU A 248 -6.04 96.05 -4.60
N GLN A 249 -5.49 95.15 -5.42
CA GLN A 249 -6.04 93.82 -5.62
C GLN A 249 -5.78 92.92 -4.41
N ALA A 250 -4.63 93.07 -3.76
CA ALA A 250 -4.34 92.44 -2.47
C ALA A 250 -5.33 92.88 -1.37
N LYS A 251 -5.63 94.17 -1.27
CA LYS A 251 -6.65 94.72 -0.35
C LYS A 251 -8.05 94.18 -0.63
N LYS A 252 -8.41 94.01 -1.91
CA LYS A 252 -9.68 93.37 -2.30
C LYS A 252 -9.73 91.90 -1.86
N GLN A 253 -8.64 91.17 -2.02
CA GLN A 253 -8.53 89.78 -1.59
C GLN A 253 -8.61 89.64 -0.06
N MET A 254 -8.10 90.62 0.69
CA MET A 254 -8.21 90.69 2.15
C MET A 254 -9.65 90.98 2.66
N ASN A 255 -10.49 91.65 1.85
CA ASN A 255 -11.87 92.01 2.22
C ASN A 255 -12.88 90.86 2.01
N ALA A 256 -12.53 89.81 1.29
CA ALA A 256 -13.35 88.61 1.20
C ALA A 256 -13.33 87.88 2.56
N GLN A 257 -14.26 88.25 3.44
CA GLN A 257 -14.43 88.00 4.89
C GLN A 257 -14.21 86.54 5.40
N PHE A 258 -14.07 85.56 4.52
CA PHE A 258 -13.89 84.15 4.88
C PHE A 258 -12.64 83.51 4.27
N LEU A 259 -12.05 84.17 3.28
CA LEU A 259 -11.07 83.57 2.39
C LEU A 259 -9.63 83.94 2.76
N VAL A 260 -9.32 84.90 3.63
CA VAL A 260 -7.91 85.31 3.85
C VAL A 260 -7.09 84.25 4.58
N VAL A 261 -7.59 83.70 5.70
CA VAL A 261 -6.88 82.65 6.44
C VAL A 261 -6.85 81.35 5.63
N GLU A 262 -7.94 81.01 4.95
CA GLU A 262 -8.02 79.85 4.07
C GLU A 262 -7.15 80.02 2.81
N ASN A 263 -7.05 81.24 2.24
CA ASN A 263 -6.23 81.56 1.08
C ASN A 263 -4.75 81.64 1.41
N VAL A 264 -4.37 82.26 2.54
CA VAL A 264 -2.99 82.28 3.02
C VAL A 264 -2.58 80.87 3.43
N SER A 265 -3.51 80.08 4.00
CA SER A 265 -3.29 78.65 4.25
C SER A 265 -3.14 77.90 2.93
N ASN A 266 -3.97 78.14 1.92
CA ASN A 266 -3.86 77.51 0.60
C ASN A 266 -2.60 77.94 -0.17
N VAL A 267 -2.11 79.16 0.06
CA VAL A 267 -0.82 79.69 -0.44
C VAL A 267 0.36 79.03 0.28
N ALA A 268 0.28 78.84 1.59
CA ALA A 268 1.26 78.03 2.32
C ALA A 268 1.21 76.56 1.89
N LYS A 269 0.01 76.03 1.61
CA LYS A 269 -0.20 74.68 1.08
C LYS A 269 0.40 74.52 -0.32
N SER A 270 0.28 75.52 -1.20
CA SER A 270 0.88 75.48 -2.54
C SER A 270 2.39 75.72 -2.50
N GLN A 271 2.87 76.75 -1.80
CA GLN A 271 4.30 77.09 -1.76
C GLN A 271 5.17 76.01 -1.10
N TYR A 272 4.70 75.41 0.00
CA TYR A 272 5.44 74.37 0.70
C TYR A 272 5.32 72.99 0.01
N SER A 273 4.23 72.72 -0.71
CA SER A 273 4.08 71.46 -1.46
C SER A 273 4.78 71.46 -2.83
N TYR A 274 4.96 72.60 -3.50
CA TYR A 274 5.34 72.60 -4.92
C TYR A 274 6.81 72.82 -5.30
N SER A 275 7.68 73.38 -4.45
CA SER A 275 9.01 73.81 -4.96
C SER A 275 10.18 72.91 -4.57
N HIS A 276 10.24 72.43 -3.33
CA HIS A 276 11.37 71.64 -2.84
C HIS A 276 10.98 70.17 -2.67
N VAL A 277 9.84 69.92 -2.02
CA VAL A 277 9.30 68.58 -1.80
C VAL A 277 8.88 67.95 -3.13
N ALA A 278 8.17 68.65 -4.02
CA ALA A 278 7.84 68.10 -5.34
C ALA A 278 9.10 67.81 -6.19
N LYS A 279 10.07 68.74 -6.23
CA LYS A 279 11.32 68.55 -7.00
C LYS A 279 12.16 67.35 -6.52
N GLU A 280 12.17 67.06 -5.22
CA GLU A 280 12.96 65.96 -4.67
C GLU A 280 12.17 64.64 -4.54
N VAL A 281 10.87 64.72 -4.23
CA VAL A 281 10.03 63.55 -3.92
C VAL A 281 9.27 63.03 -5.15
N GLU A 282 8.86 63.87 -6.12
CA GLU A 282 8.23 63.36 -7.36
C GLU A 282 9.14 62.43 -8.17
N PRO A 283 10.43 62.74 -8.44
CA PRO A 283 11.28 61.83 -9.19
C PRO A 283 11.55 60.53 -8.40
N LYS A 284 11.70 60.61 -7.07
CA LYS A 284 11.83 59.42 -6.22
C LYS A 284 10.56 58.58 -6.22
N ARG A 285 9.39 59.20 -6.16
CA ARG A 285 8.08 58.53 -6.23
C ARG A 285 7.86 57.85 -7.58
N ALA A 286 8.24 58.49 -8.69
CA ALA A 286 8.20 57.89 -10.01
C ALA A 286 9.14 56.67 -10.11
N LYS A 287 10.35 56.79 -9.57
CA LYS A 287 11.34 55.69 -9.54
C LYS A 287 10.91 54.52 -8.66
N VAL A 288 10.31 54.80 -7.50
CA VAL A 288 9.70 53.79 -6.62
C VAL A 288 8.57 53.07 -7.35
N LYS A 289 7.68 53.82 -8.01
CA LYS A 289 6.58 53.25 -8.80
C LYS A 289 7.10 52.33 -9.91
N GLU A 290 8.08 52.78 -10.69
CA GLU A 290 8.70 51.98 -11.76
C GLU A 290 9.37 50.71 -11.21
N SER A 291 10.08 50.82 -10.08
CA SER A 291 10.76 49.67 -9.44
C SER A 291 9.75 48.67 -8.87
N MET A 292 8.65 49.15 -8.29
CA MET A 292 7.55 48.31 -7.80
C MET A 292 6.80 47.62 -8.95
N GLU A 293 6.53 48.31 -10.06
CA GLU A 293 5.91 47.71 -11.25
C GLU A 293 6.80 46.61 -11.85
N LYS A 294 8.12 46.85 -11.94
CA LYS A 294 9.09 45.82 -12.36
C LYS A 294 9.12 44.63 -11.41
N LEU A 295 9.15 44.89 -10.10
CA LEU A 295 9.15 43.84 -9.07
C LEU A 295 7.88 43.00 -9.14
N GLU A 296 6.72 43.62 -9.35
CA GLU A 296 5.44 42.91 -9.49
C GLU A 296 5.45 41.96 -10.70
N LEU A 297 5.96 42.41 -11.84
CA LEU A 297 6.13 41.55 -13.02
C LEU A 297 7.07 40.37 -12.75
N MET A 298 8.17 40.59 -12.03
CA MET A 298 9.09 39.50 -11.68
C MET A 298 8.48 38.52 -10.67
N LEU A 299 7.72 39.01 -9.68
CA LEU A 299 6.98 38.16 -8.74
C LEU A 299 5.93 37.30 -9.45
N GLN A 300 5.22 37.85 -10.43
CA GLN A 300 4.28 37.07 -11.25
C GLN A 300 4.98 36.00 -12.09
N ALA A 301 6.15 36.31 -12.67
CA ALA A 301 6.95 35.34 -13.41
C ALA A 301 7.50 34.22 -12.51
N LEU A 302 8.01 34.58 -11.33
CA LEU A 302 8.49 33.63 -10.33
C LEU A 302 7.35 32.75 -9.80
N ALA A 303 6.16 33.30 -9.58
CA ALA A 303 4.99 32.53 -9.16
C ALA A 303 4.60 31.45 -10.19
N LYS A 304 4.67 31.77 -11.49
CA LYS A 304 4.44 30.79 -12.56
C LYS A 304 5.47 29.66 -12.53
N LYS A 305 6.76 29.98 -12.38
CA LYS A 305 7.82 28.98 -12.32
C LYS A 305 7.75 28.12 -11.06
N LYS A 306 7.41 28.71 -9.90
CA LYS A 306 7.14 27.94 -8.67
C LYS A 306 5.96 26.98 -8.83
N PHE A 307 4.92 27.39 -9.55
CA PHE A 307 3.78 26.51 -9.84
C PHE A 307 4.19 25.34 -10.75
N GLU A 308 4.99 25.61 -11.79
CA GLU A 308 5.54 24.55 -12.66
C GLU A 308 6.47 23.60 -11.90
N LEU A 309 7.31 24.12 -11.00
CA LEU A 309 8.18 23.33 -10.13
C LEU A 309 7.35 22.42 -9.22
N HIS A 310 6.35 22.95 -8.51
CA HIS A 310 5.47 22.17 -7.66
C HIS A 310 4.77 21.05 -8.43
N GLY A 311 4.34 21.31 -9.67
CA GLY A 311 3.72 20.29 -10.52
C GLY A 311 4.67 19.15 -10.93
N VAL A 312 5.98 19.40 -10.97
CA VAL A 312 7.01 18.36 -11.24
C VAL A 312 7.38 17.64 -9.95
N GLU A 313 7.51 18.36 -8.83
CA GLU A 313 7.70 17.78 -7.50
C GLU A 313 6.59 16.79 -7.14
N ASP A 314 5.32 17.13 -7.42
CA ASP A 314 4.17 16.25 -7.19
C ASP A 314 4.26 14.95 -8.01
N LYS A 315 4.68 15.05 -9.28
CA LYS A 315 4.92 13.88 -10.14
C LYS A 315 6.06 13.03 -9.60
N ASN A 316 7.15 13.65 -9.19
CA ASN A 316 8.30 12.96 -8.60
C ASN A 316 7.91 12.25 -7.30
N ALA A 317 7.13 12.90 -6.43
CA ALA A 317 6.60 12.32 -5.21
C ALA A 317 5.67 11.12 -5.49
N TYR A 318 4.80 11.23 -6.50
CA TYR A 318 3.95 10.13 -6.94
C TYR A 318 4.78 8.92 -7.44
N ILE A 319 5.80 9.16 -8.27
CA ILE A 319 6.67 8.09 -8.80
C ILE A 319 7.48 7.46 -7.66
N LYS A 320 7.98 8.24 -6.71
CA LYS A 320 8.67 7.75 -5.51
C LYS A 320 7.77 6.86 -4.66
N ALA A 321 6.52 7.26 -4.41
CA ALA A 321 5.55 6.43 -3.69
C ALA A 321 5.25 5.11 -4.44
N LYS A 322 5.15 5.16 -5.78
CA LYS A 322 4.97 3.96 -6.62
C LYS A 322 6.20 3.04 -6.57
N TYR A 323 7.40 3.60 -6.53
CA TYR A 323 8.65 2.87 -6.35
C TYR A 323 8.67 2.15 -5.00
N ASP A 324 8.43 2.87 -3.90
CA ASP A 324 8.43 2.31 -2.54
C ASP A 324 7.40 1.19 -2.38
N ALA A 325 6.20 1.36 -2.95
CA ALA A 325 5.17 0.33 -2.97
C ALA A 325 5.61 -0.92 -3.76
N SER A 326 6.35 -0.74 -4.86
CA SER A 326 6.87 -1.84 -5.68
C SER A 326 8.01 -2.58 -4.99
N VAL A 327 8.89 -1.86 -4.30
CA VAL A 327 9.95 -2.43 -3.45
C VAL A 327 9.34 -3.24 -2.30
N SER A 328 8.31 -2.72 -1.62
CA SER A 328 7.62 -3.45 -0.55
C SER A 328 6.94 -4.73 -1.05
N LYS A 329 6.33 -4.70 -2.24
CA LYS A 329 5.75 -5.90 -2.88
C LYS A 329 6.82 -6.93 -3.22
N LYS A 330 7.95 -6.49 -3.79
CA LYS A 330 9.09 -7.36 -4.11
C LYS A 330 9.64 -8.04 -2.85
N ALA A 331 9.87 -7.29 -1.77
CA ALA A 331 10.37 -7.83 -0.52
C ALA A 331 9.45 -8.93 0.05
N LYS A 332 8.12 -8.73 0.03
CA LYS A 332 7.17 -9.75 0.45
C LYS A 332 7.26 -11.04 -0.37
N ILE A 333 7.48 -10.92 -1.68
CA ILE A 333 7.66 -12.09 -2.56
C ILE A 333 8.96 -12.82 -2.23
N GLU A 334 10.05 -12.08 -1.98
CA GLU A 334 11.34 -12.65 -1.57
C GLU A 334 11.24 -13.38 -0.22
N ASP A 335 10.51 -12.81 0.75
CA ASP A 335 10.23 -13.44 2.04
C ASP A 335 9.41 -14.74 1.89
N GLU A 336 8.37 -14.73 1.04
CA GLU A 336 7.55 -15.92 0.74
C GLU A 336 8.38 -17.05 0.09
N ILE A 337 9.28 -16.69 -0.84
CA ILE A 337 10.22 -17.61 -1.48
C ILE A 337 11.15 -18.22 -0.43
N GLU A 338 11.79 -17.40 0.40
CA GLU A 338 12.77 -17.87 1.37
C GLU A 338 12.12 -18.74 2.45
N ALA A 339 10.93 -18.36 2.93
CA ALA A 339 10.15 -19.19 3.84
C ALA A 339 9.81 -20.56 3.25
N SER A 340 9.50 -20.62 1.94
CA SER A 340 9.22 -21.88 1.24
C SER A 340 10.49 -22.71 1.03
N ARG A 341 11.63 -22.09 0.70
CA ARG A 341 12.93 -22.76 0.55
C ARG A 341 13.39 -23.39 1.86
N VAL A 342 13.33 -22.65 2.98
CA VAL A 342 13.69 -23.16 4.30
C VAL A 342 12.82 -24.35 4.70
N LYS A 343 11.52 -24.29 4.42
CA LYS A 343 10.59 -25.42 4.66
C LYS A 343 10.97 -26.64 3.82
N LEU A 344 11.24 -26.46 2.52
CA LEU A 344 11.67 -27.56 1.64
C LEU A 344 12.96 -28.22 2.13
N ILE A 345 14.00 -27.44 2.48
CA ILE A 345 15.27 -27.96 3.01
C ILE A 345 15.04 -28.77 4.28
N ARG A 346 14.18 -28.27 5.19
CA ARG A 346 13.83 -28.99 6.42
C ARG A 346 13.14 -30.32 6.09
N VAL A 347 12.21 -30.34 5.14
CA VAL A 347 11.50 -31.56 4.77
C VAL A 347 12.42 -32.56 4.07
N GLU A 348 13.29 -32.11 3.16
CA GLU A 348 14.30 -32.97 2.51
C GLU A 348 15.20 -33.65 3.54
N LYS A 349 15.61 -32.94 4.59
CA LYS A 349 16.39 -33.52 5.71
C LYS A 349 15.62 -34.55 6.54
N LEU A 350 14.30 -34.46 6.59
CA LEU A 350 13.45 -35.45 7.27
C LEU A 350 13.17 -36.68 6.39
N LEU A 351 13.30 -36.53 5.07
CA LEU A 351 13.08 -37.60 4.08
C LEU A 351 14.36 -38.39 3.78
N SER A 352 15.55 -37.80 3.96
CA SER A 352 16.86 -38.50 3.90
C SER A 352 17.12 -39.27 5.19
#